data_AF-A0A699U2U5-F1
#
_entry.id   AF-A0A699U2U5-F1
#
_cell.length_a   1.000
_cell.length_b   1.000
_cell.length_c   1.000
_cell.angle_alpha   90.00
_cell.angle_beta   90.00
_cell.angle_gamma   90.00
#
_symmetry.space_group_name_H-M   'P 1'
#
loop_
_entity.id
_entity.type
_entity.pdbx_description
1 polymer ?
#
loop_
_entity_poly.entity_id
_entity_poly.type
_entity_poly.pdbx_seq_one_letter_code
_entity_poly.pdbx_strand_id
1 'polypeptide(L)' 'KKISIQGSNVAGFDKSKVECFNCHKMGHFVRECRAPRSQDRGRKDNYRQGPKVEEQAPKALMAINRVG' A
#
# COMPACT_ATOMS: atom_id res chain seq x y z
N LYS A 1 -21.02 1.42 26.88
CA LYS A 1 -19.64 1.08 27.32
C LYS A 1 -18.85 0.61 26.09
N LYS A 2 -17.84 1.38 25.62
CA LYS A 2 -17.02 1.00 24.46
C LYS A 2 -15.83 0.17 24.96
N ILE A 3 -15.85 -1.13 24.73
CA ILE A 3 -14.77 -2.03 25.16
C ILE A 3 -13.67 -1.94 24.10
N SER A 4 -12.59 -1.19 24.36
CA SER A 4 -11.44 -1.12 23.47
C SER A 4 -10.50 -2.29 23.79
N ILE A 5 -10.70 -3.43 23.11
CA ILE A 5 -9.73 -4.53 23.17
C ILE A 5 -8.52 -4.09 22.34
N GLN A 6 -7.54 -3.47 23.01
CA GLN A 6 -6.21 -3.37 22.43
C GLN A 6 -5.70 -4.80 22.30
N GLY A 7 -5.48 -5.30 21.09
CA GLY A 7 -5.04 -6.68 20.80
C GLY A 7 -3.72 -7.10 21.47
N SER A 8 -3.14 -6.22 22.27
CA SER A 8 -1.99 -6.42 23.15
C SER A 8 -2.33 -6.89 24.57
N ASN A 9 -3.55 -6.65 25.06
CA ASN A 9 -3.96 -6.86 26.46
C ASN A 9 -4.80 -8.14 26.65
N VAL A 10 -4.64 -9.12 25.77
CA VAL A 10 -5.19 -10.46 26.01
C VAL A 10 -4.23 -11.17 26.96
N ALA A 11 -4.64 -11.31 28.22
CA ALA A 11 -3.87 -12.03 29.24
C ALA A 11 -3.52 -13.43 28.71
N GLY A 12 -2.22 -13.72 28.54
CA GLY A 12 -1.73 -15.02 28.08
C GLY A 12 -1.28 -15.11 26.61
N PHE A 13 -1.37 -14.04 25.83
CA PHE A 13 -0.86 -14.07 24.46
C PHE A 13 0.66 -13.79 24.40
N ASP A 14 1.44 -14.80 24.02
CA ASP A 14 2.88 -14.70 23.85
C ASP A 14 3.25 -13.96 22.56
N LYS A 15 3.55 -12.67 22.69
CA LYS A 15 3.95 -11.80 21.57
C LYS A 15 5.32 -12.16 20.99
N SER A 16 6.18 -12.90 21.71
CA SER A 16 7.54 -13.21 21.25
C SER A 16 7.55 -14.02 19.95
N LYS A 17 6.45 -14.73 19.66
CA LYS A 17 6.26 -15.54 18.45
C LYS A 17 5.54 -14.81 17.32
N VAL A 18 5.11 -13.56 17.54
CA VAL A 18 4.44 -12.77 16.51
C VAL A 18 5.46 -12.09 15.62
N GLU A 19 5.36 -12.33 14.32
CA GLU A 19 6.10 -11.59 13.30
C GLU A 19 5.42 -10.27 12.97
N CYS A 20 6.19 -9.18 12.96
CA CYS A 20 5.73 -7.91 12.44
C CYS A 20 5.77 -7.91 10.91
N PHE A 21 4.61 -7.86 10.25
CA PHE A 21 4.53 -7.75 8.78
C PHE A 21 5.15 -6.48 8.16
N ASN A 22 5.56 -5.50 8.97
CA ASN A 22 6.23 -4.30 8.46
C ASN A 22 7.74 -4.50 8.32
N CYS A 23 8.39 -4.98 9.39
CA CYS A 23 9.85 -5.10 9.45
C CYS A 23 10.36 -6.54 9.55
N HIS A 24 9.45 -7.52 9.53
CA HIS A 24 9.73 -8.95 9.62
C HIS A 24 10.54 -9.35 10.87
N LYS A 25 10.42 -8.56 11.94
CA LYS A 25 11.00 -8.87 13.26
C LYS A 25 9.93 -9.41 14.20
N MET A 26 10.31 -10.36 15.04
CA MET A 26 9.44 -10.97 16.03
C MET A 26 9.14 -10.03 17.21
N GLY A 27 8.15 -10.37 18.03
CA GLY A 27 7.92 -9.73 19.33
C GLY A 27 6.86 -8.63 19.36
N HIS A 28 6.34 -8.20 18.21
CA HIS A 28 5.40 -7.08 18.15
C HIS A 28 4.46 -7.13 16.95
N PHE A 29 3.30 -6.51 17.09
CA PHE A 29 2.36 -6.32 15.99
C PHE A 29 2.77 -5.13 15.11
N VAL A 30 2.29 -5.12 13.87
CA VAL A 30 2.47 -4.00 12.92
C VAL A 30 2.08 -2.65 13.51
N ARG A 31 1.02 -2.61 14.33
CA ARG A 31 0.53 -1.38 14.98
C ARG A 31 1.49 -0.80 16.03
N GLU A 32 2.39 -1.63 16.55
CA GLU A 32 3.41 -1.26 17.55
C GLU A 32 4.79 -0.99 16.89
N CYS A 33 4.93 -1.23 15.58
CA CYS A 33 6.20 -1.12 14.87
C CYS A 33 6.65 0.34 14.74
N ARG A 34 7.88 0.63 15.16
CA ARG A 34 8.52 1.96 15.04
C ARG A 34 9.36 2.15 13.78
N ALA A 35 9.63 1.06 13.05
CA ALA A 35 10.34 1.16 11.79
C ALA A 35 9.50 1.97 10.79
N PRO A 36 10.14 2.76 9.90
CA PRO A 36 9.42 3.32 8.75
C PRO A 36 8.70 2.21 8.00
N ARG A 37 7.57 2.54 7.36
CA ARG A 37 6.85 1.54 6.56
C ARG A 37 7.82 0.96 5.55
N SER A 38 8.02 -0.36 5.57
CA SER A 38 8.89 -1.03 4.62
C SER A 38 8.41 -0.69 3.22
N GLN A 39 9.23 0.05 2.48
CA GLN A 39 9.04 0.38 1.08
C GLN A 39 9.30 -0.84 0.17
N ASP A 40 9.50 -2.04 0.72
CA ASP A 40 9.64 -3.29 -0.04
C ASP A 40 8.46 -3.53 -1.01
N ARG A 41 7.32 -2.86 -0.79
CA ARG A 41 6.29 -2.66 -1.80
C ARG A 41 6.29 -1.23 -2.36
N GLY A 42 7.33 -0.87 -3.10
CA GLY A 42 7.38 0.27 -4.04
C GLY A 42 6.30 0.22 -5.16
N ARG A 43 5.19 -0.48 -4.94
CA ARG A 43 3.97 -0.52 -5.74
C ARG A 43 2.92 0.47 -5.25
N LYS A 44 3.10 1.11 -4.09
CA LYS A 44 2.09 1.97 -3.46
C LYS A 44 2.46 3.46 -3.47
N ASP A 45 3.35 3.88 -4.37
CA ASP A 45 3.60 5.29 -4.65
C ASP A 45 3.06 5.71 -6.04
N ASN A 46 2.67 4.75 -6.88
CA ASN A 46 2.13 4.98 -8.22
C ASN A 46 0.66 5.47 -8.28
N TYR A 47 -0.07 5.53 -7.17
CA TYR A 47 -1.42 6.13 -7.17
C TYR A 47 -1.44 7.58 -6.67
N ARG A 48 -0.32 8.11 -6.15
CA ARG A 48 -0.15 9.54 -5.85
C ARG A 48 0.64 10.26 -6.93
N GLN A 49 1.58 9.57 -7.58
CA GLN A 49 2.03 9.95 -8.91
C GLN A 49 1.09 9.29 -9.91
N GLY A 50 -0.10 9.88 -10.12
CA GLY A 50 -0.84 9.55 -11.34
C GLY A 50 0.11 9.71 -12.54
N PRO A 51 -0.06 8.92 -13.62
CA PRO A 51 0.69 9.19 -14.84
C PRO A 51 0.51 10.66 -15.14
N LYS A 52 1.62 11.40 -15.23
CA LYS A 52 1.59 12.78 -15.70
C LYS A 52 0.88 12.68 -17.05
N VAL A 53 -0.37 13.17 -17.09
CA VAL A 53 -1.12 13.35 -18.33
C VAL A 53 -0.34 14.42 -19.06
N GLU A 54 0.73 14.00 -19.73
CA GLU A 54 1.25 14.74 -20.86
C GLU A 54 0.38 14.29 -22.02
N GLU A 55 -0.73 15.00 -22.14
CA GLU A 55 -1.53 15.08 -23.36
C GLU A 55 -0.62 15.57 -24.49
N GLN A 56 0.26 14.72 -24.96
CA GLN A 56 0.64 14.75 -26.36
C GLN A 56 -0.39 13.87 -27.05
N ALA A 57 -1.47 14.54 -27.47
CA ALA A 57 -2.49 13.99 -28.34
C ALA A 57 -1.85 13.01 -29.34
N PRO A 58 -2.31 11.75 -29.43
CA PRO A 58 -1.91 10.89 -30.52
C PRO A 58 -2.44 11.54 -31.80
N LYS A 59 -1.57 12.31 -32.46
CA LYS A 59 -1.76 12.79 -33.81
C LYS A 59 -2.00 11.56 -34.68
N ALA A 60 -3.02 11.68 -35.53
CA ALA A 60 -3.41 10.75 -36.59
C ALA A 60 -4.35 9.59 -36.17
N LEU A 61 -5.63 9.94 -36.00
CA LEU A 61 -6.71 9.06 -36.49
C LEU A 61 -6.89 9.38 -37.99
N MET A 62 -6.47 8.45 -38.83
CA MET A 62 -6.48 8.55 -40.30
C MET A 62 -7.90 8.80 -40.84
N ALA A 63 -8.07 9.78 -41.72
CA ALA A 63 -9.32 10.01 -42.44
C ALA A 63 -9.47 8.97 -43.57
N ILE A 64 -10.57 8.21 -43.56
CA ILE A 64 -10.87 7.22 -44.60
C ILE A 64 -11.66 7.93 -45.72
N ASN A 65 -11.10 7.94 -46.93
CA ASN A 65 -11.75 8.50 -48.12
C ASN A 65 -13.07 7.78 -48.43
N ARG A 66 -14.17 8.53 -48.60
CA ARG A 66 -15.40 8.03 -49.21
C ARG A 66 -15.41 8.43 -50.68
N VAL A 67 -15.12 7.46 -51.55
CA VAL A 67 -15.33 7.53 -53.00
C VAL A 67 -16.80 7.81 -53.27
N GLY A 68 -17.07 8.82 -54.12
CA GLY A 68 -18.39 9.09 -54.71
C GLY A 68 -18.56 8.36 -56.02
#